data_AF-A0A2E2W9Y5-F1
#
_entry.id   AF-A0A2E2W9Y5-F1
#
_cell.length_a   1.000
_cell.length_b   1.000
_cell.length_c   1.000
_cell.angle_alpha   90.00
_cell.angle_beta   90.00
_cell.angle_gamma   90.00
#
_symmetry.space_group_name_H-M   'P 1'
#
loop_
_entity.id
_entity.type
_entity.pdbx_description
1 polymer ?
#
loop_
_entity_poly.entity_id
_entity_poly.type
_entity_poly.pdbx_seq_one_letter_code
_entity_poly.pdbx_strand_id
1 'polypeptide(L)'
;MKYKSKWQLEQEALENAFARQLLVEYNIKEVTTQRQAKNGTREFEFPVPCHPTHYKSKGNLRLAVFQSGTVRKQNGTYSPYQLNKKYKQNKRTTFLTENGLETRKYTGVARAHIWSQLARLQYMLEYYLKNYKIDSCAYSGLPSTNSYTN
;
A
#
# COMPACT_ATOMS: atom_id res chain seq x y z
N MET A 1 -14.67 -16.64 -21.19
CA MET A 1 -14.76 -15.99 -19.85
C MET A 1 -14.16 -16.97 -18.85
N LYS A 2 -13.10 -16.60 -18.11
CA LYS A 2 -12.44 -17.53 -17.18
C LYS A 2 -13.23 -17.56 -15.86
N TYR A 3 -13.77 -18.71 -15.50
CA TYR A 3 -14.51 -18.87 -14.25
C TYR A 3 -13.55 -18.77 -13.06
N LYS A 4 -13.95 -18.02 -12.03
CA LYS A 4 -13.22 -17.94 -10.76
C LYS A 4 -13.41 -19.23 -9.98
N SER A 5 -12.34 -19.71 -9.33
CA SER A 5 -12.47 -20.84 -8.41
C SER A 5 -13.22 -20.42 -7.13
N LYS A 6 -13.73 -21.39 -6.38
CA LYS A 6 -14.37 -21.15 -5.07
C LYS A 6 -13.48 -20.32 -4.16
N TRP A 7 -12.21 -20.67 -4.05
CA TRP A 7 -11.22 -19.93 -3.26
C TRP A 7 -11.05 -18.48 -3.72
N GLN A 8 -11.02 -18.23 -5.03
CA GLN A 8 -10.92 -16.86 -5.56
C GLN A 8 -12.15 -16.02 -5.20
N LEU A 9 -13.34 -16.62 -5.24
CA LEU A 9 -14.59 -15.96 -4.85
C LEU A 9 -14.62 -15.68 -3.34
N GLU A 10 -14.16 -16.60 -2.51
CA GLU A 10 -14.03 -16.42 -1.06
C GLU A 10 -13.07 -15.28 -0.72
N GLN A 11 -11.90 -15.23 -1.36
CA GLN A 11 -10.94 -14.14 -1.16
C GLN A 11 -11.52 -12.78 -1.57
N GLU A 12 -12.18 -12.72 -2.72
CA GLU A 12 -12.86 -11.49 -3.18
C GLU A 12 -13.97 -11.06 -2.22
N ALA A 13 -14.73 -12.01 -1.66
CA ALA A 13 -15.75 -11.71 -0.65
C ALA A 13 -15.12 -11.10 0.62
N LEU A 14 -14.00 -11.64 1.10
CA LEU A 14 -13.26 -11.10 2.24
C LEU A 14 -12.72 -9.68 1.95
N GLU A 15 -12.13 -9.47 0.78
CA GLU A 15 -11.62 -8.15 0.38
C GLU A 15 -12.74 -7.10 0.21
N ASN A 16 -13.91 -7.53 -0.23
CA ASN A 16 -15.09 -6.67 -0.33
C ASN A 16 -15.67 -6.36 1.04
N ALA A 17 -15.73 -7.34 1.95
CA ALA A 17 -16.12 -7.12 3.34
C ALA A 17 -15.17 -6.12 4.03
N PHE A 18 -13.86 -6.30 3.85
CA PHE A 18 -12.85 -5.38 4.39
C PHE A 18 -13.02 -3.95 3.85
N ALA A 19 -13.23 -3.78 2.55
CA ALA A 19 -13.46 -2.46 1.98
C ALA A 19 -14.76 -1.79 2.49
N ARG A 20 -15.81 -2.56 2.75
CA ARG A 20 -17.02 -2.05 3.41
C ARG A 20 -16.74 -1.60 4.84
N GLN A 21 -15.93 -2.37 5.58
CA GLN A 21 -15.50 -1.99 6.93
C GLN A 21 -14.72 -0.67 6.93
N LEU A 22 -13.81 -0.47 5.97
CA LEU A 22 -13.08 0.80 5.80
C LEU A 22 -14.01 2.02 5.66
N LEU A 23 -15.11 1.86 4.92
CA LEU A 23 -16.11 2.91 4.76
C LEU A 23 -16.85 3.19 6.06
N VAL A 24 -17.27 2.15 6.79
CA VAL A 24 -18.07 2.29 8.01
C VAL A 24 -17.25 2.84 9.17
N GLU A 25 -16.06 2.30 9.43
CA GLU A 25 -15.26 2.64 10.61
C GLU A 25 -14.41 3.90 10.44
N TYR A 26 -13.92 4.14 9.22
CA TYR A 26 -12.94 5.20 8.96
C TYR A 26 -13.43 6.23 7.94
N ASN A 27 -14.65 6.09 7.39
CA ASN A 27 -15.16 6.93 6.31
C ASN A 27 -14.21 6.97 5.09
N ILE A 28 -13.50 5.85 4.84
CA ILE A 28 -12.62 5.70 3.68
C ILE A 28 -13.46 5.14 2.53
N LYS A 29 -13.56 5.91 1.45
CA LYS A 29 -14.43 5.58 0.31
C LYS A 29 -13.64 4.90 -0.79
N GLU A 30 -14.14 3.80 -1.32
CA GLU A 30 -13.58 3.24 -2.56
C GLU A 30 -13.99 4.10 -3.75
N VAL A 31 -13.00 4.59 -4.52
CA VAL A 31 -13.16 5.44 -5.70
C VAL A 31 -12.58 4.78 -6.96
N THR A 32 -12.48 3.45 -6.93
CA THR A 32 -11.94 2.62 -8.02
C THR A 32 -12.74 2.82 -9.32
N THR A 33 -12.04 3.20 -10.39
CA THR A 33 -12.62 3.27 -11.74
C THR A 33 -12.76 1.88 -12.37
N GLN A 34 -13.66 1.73 -13.34
CA GLN A 34 -13.86 0.44 -14.05
C GLN A 34 -12.57 -0.08 -14.70
N ARG A 35 -11.74 0.82 -15.25
CA ARG A 35 -10.45 0.45 -15.85
C ARG A 35 -9.48 -0.08 -14.78
N GLN A 36 -9.42 0.55 -13.62
CA GLN A 36 -8.57 0.09 -12.51
C GLN A 36 -9.05 -1.27 -11.98
N ALA A 37 -10.37 -1.46 -11.80
CA ALA A 37 -10.95 -2.73 -11.37
C ALA A 37 -10.60 -3.87 -12.34
N LYS A 38 -10.71 -3.64 -13.66
CA LYS A 38 -10.27 -4.61 -14.69
C LYS A 38 -8.79 -4.95 -14.59
N ASN A 39 -7.96 -3.99 -14.17
CA ASN A 39 -6.52 -4.17 -13.95
C ASN A 39 -6.18 -4.68 -12.53
N GLY A 40 -7.18 -5.11 -11.74
CA GLY A 40 -6.98 -5.59 -10.36
C GLY A 40 -6.42 -4.53 -9.40
N THR A 41 -6.67 -3.24 -9.69
CA THR A 41 -6.26 -2.11 -8.86
C THR A 41 -7.47 -1.52 -8.16
N ARG A 42 -7.35 -1.24 -6.87
CA ARG A 42 -8.39 -0.58 -6.07
C ARG A 42 -7.86 0.74 -5.52
N GLU A 43 -8.64 1.80 -5.62
CA GLU A 43 -8.28 3.14 -5.17
C GLU A 43 -9.26 3.62 -4.11
N PHE A 44 -8.73 4.24 -3.06
CA PHE A 44 -9.47 4.67 -1.89
C PHE A 44 -9.18 6.14 -1.61
N GLU A 45 -10.24 6.89 -1.32
CA GLU A 45 -10.21 8.27 -0.86
C GLU A 45 -10.41 8.33 0.65
N PHE A 46 -9.48 8.96 1.34
CA PHE A 46 -9.42 9.06 2.79
C PHE A 46 -9.98 10.41 3.24
N PRO A 47 -10.63 10.51 4.41
CA PRO A 47 -11.25 11.74 4.89
C PRO A 47 -10.23 12.73 5.48
N VAL A 48 -9.09 12.89 4.82
CA VAL A 48 -8.03 13.83 5.19
C VAL A 48 -7.53 14.55 3.94
N PRO A 49 -7.11 15.81 4.05
CA PRO A 49 -6.54 16.52 2.90
C PRO A 49 -5.26 15.83 2.44
N CYS A 50 -5.04 15.80 1.12
CA CYS A 50 -3.86 15.15 0.54
C CYS A 50 -2.52 15.81 0.96
N HIS A 51 -2.58 17.12 1.21
CA HIS A 51 -1.49 17.94 1.73
C HIS A 51 -1.91 18.58 3.05
N PRO A 52 -1.16 18.36 4.15
CA PRO A 52 -1.45 18.97 5.44
C PRO A 52 -1.01 20.45 5.53
N THR A 53 -0.16 20.93 4.62
CA THR A 53 0.41 22.29 4.66
C THR A 53 -0.02 23.15 3.47
N HIS A 54 0.00 24.48 3.70
CA HIS A 54 -0.32 25.70 2.91
C HIS A 54 -0.58 25.66 1.39
N TYR A 55 -0.16 24.65 0.65
CA TYR A 55 -0.53 24.49 -0.76
C TYR A 55 -2.00 24.09 -0.85
N LYS A 56 -2.82 24.86 -1.59
CA LYS A 56 -4.23 24.55 -1.89
C LYS A 56 -4.38 23.05 -2.17
N SER A 57 -4.87 22.30 -1.17
CA SER A 57 -4.96 20.85 -1.32
C SER A 57 -5.93 20.55 -2.46
N LYS A 58 -5.46 19.84 -3.49
CA LYS A 58 -6.31 19.40 -4.60
C LYS A 58 -7.09 18.14 -4.17
N GLY A 59 -7.93 18.32 -3.14
CA GLY A 59 -8.81 17.29 -2.60
C GLY A 59 -8.17 16.38 -1.55
N ASN A 60 -8.94 15.34 -1.23
CA ASN A 60 -8.65 14.34 -0.20
C ASN A 60 -7.52 13.39 -0.60
N LEU A 61 -6.82 12.83 0.37
CA LEU A 61 -5.77 11.83 0.16
C LEU A 61 -6.32 10.61 -0.59
N ARG A 62 -5.65 10.20 -1.67
CA ARG A 62 -5.96 8.98 -2.42
C ARG A 62 -4.80 8.00 -2.41
N LEU A 63 -5.07 6.79 -1.93
CA LEU A 63 -4.13 5.68 -1.97
C LEU A 63 -4.70 4.56 -2.84
N ALA A 64 -3.84 3.90 -3.61
CA ALA A 64 -4.24 2.78 -4.45
C ALA A 64 -3.41 1.53 -4.16
N VAL A 65 -4.09 0.40 -4.18
CA VAL A 65 -3.57 -0.96 -4.04
C VAL A 65 -3.54 -1.59 -5.42
N PHE A 66 -2.33 -1.82 -5.95
CA PHE A 66 -2.12 -2.39 -7.29
C PHE A 66 -1.96 -3.90 -7.22
N GLN A 67 -2.50 -4.60 -8.23
CA GLN A 67 -2.31 -6.04 -8.42
C GLN A 67 -0.82 -6.46 -8.42
N SER A 68 0.06 -5.58 -8.90
CA SER A 68 1.52 -5.77 -8.97
C SER A 68 2.24 -5.77 -7.61
N GLY A 69 1.52 -5.78 -6.49
CA GLY A 69 2.11 -5.91 -5.16
C GLY A 69 2.47 -4.59 -4.49
N THR A 70 2.06 -3.45 -5.08
CA THR A 70 2.46 -2.12 -4.62
C THR A 70 1.29 -1.31 -4.09
N VAL A 71 1.54 -0.56 -3.02
CA VAL A 71 0.63 0.46 -2.50
C VAL A 71 1.23 1.82 -2.84
N ARG A 72 0.44 2.73 -3.41
CA ARG A 72 0.93 4.03 -3.90
C ARG A 72 0.01 5.17 -3.47
N LYS A 73 0.61 6.33 -3.21
CA LYS A 73 -0.12 7.60 -3.11
C LYS A 73 -0.39 8.10 -4.53
N GLN A 74 -1.66 8.33 -4.88
CA GLN A 74 -2.07 8.70 -6.23
C GLN A 74 -2.03 10.20 -6.48
N ASN A 75 -2.29 11.02 -5.46
CA ASN A 75 -2.40 12.46 -5.60
C ASN A 75 -1.47 13.21 -4.63
N GLY A 76 -1.38 14.54 -4.80
CA GLY A 76 -0.56 15.42 -3.95
C GLY A 76 0.93 15.44 -4.27
N THR A 77 1.35 14.91 -5.41
CA THR A 77 2.70 15.20 -5.92
C THR A 77 2.71 15.11 -7.44
N TYR A 78 3.86 15.41 -8.07
CA TYR A 78 4.00 15.39 -9.52
C TYR A 78 3.75 14.01 -10.14
N SER A 79 4.08 12.93 -9.42
CA SER A 79 3.90 11.55 -9.89
C SER A 79 3.48 10.59 -8.77
N PRO A 80 2.62 9.58 -9.06
CA PRO A 80 2.28 8.57 -8.07
C PRO A 80 3.51 7.79 -7.59
N TYR A 81 3.71 7.70 -6.27
CA TYR A 81 4.90 7.06 -5.69
C TYR A 81 4.56 5.88 -4.77
N GLN A 82 5.49 4.93 -4.69
CA GLN A 82 5.31 3.70 -3.92
C GLN A 82 5.61 3.88 -2.42
N LEU A 83 4.71 3.36 -1.60
CA LEU A 83 4.72 3.44 -0.13
C LEU A 83 5.32 2.21 0.55
N ASN A 84 5.47 1.08 -0.16
CA ASN A 84 6.01 -0.16 0.41
C ASN A 84 7.38 0.08 1.08
N LYS A 85 7.68 -0.69 2.13
CA LYS A 85 8.94 -0.59 2.88
C LYS A 85 10.17 -0.69 1.96
N LYS A 86 11.09 0.28 2.09
CA LYS A 86 12.39 0.29 1.39
C LYS A 86 13.41 -0.55 2.15
N TYR A 87 14.26 -1.25 1.41
CA TYR A 87 15.45 -1.91 1.96
C TYR A 87 16.60 -1.86 0.96
N LYS A 88 17.82 -2.01 1.46
CA LYS A 88 19.03 -2.12 0.62
C LYS A 88 19.18 -3.55 0.16
N GLN A 89 19.43 -3.76 -1.13
CA GLN A 89 19.58 -5.08 -1.73
C GLN A 89 20.89 -5.15 -2.52
N ASN A 90 21.72 -6.13 -2.20
CA ASN A 90 22.88 -6.46 -3.02
C ASN A 90 22.39 -7.07 -4.33
N LYS A 91 22.75 -6.44 -5.44
CA LYS A 91 22.44 -6.92 -6.78
C LYS A 91 23.72 -7.32 -7.49
N ARG A 92 23.60 -8.37 -8.30
CA ARG A 92 24.66 -8.85 -9.19
C ARG A 92 24.06 -8.95 -10.57
N THR A 93 24.73 -8.37 -11.56
CA THR A 93 24.30 -8.45 -12.95
C THR A 93 25.50 -8.78 -13.79
N THR A 94 25.36 -9.82 -14.61
CA THR A 94 26.39 -10.24 -15.55
C THR A 94 26.08 -9.64 -16.91
N PHE A 95 27.08 -8.98 -17.50
CA PHE A 95 26.99 -8.38 -18.82
C PHE A 95 28.02 -9.06 -19.73
N LEU A 96 27.65 -9.22 -21.01
CA LEU A 96 28.63 -9.56 -22.05
C LEU A 96 29.31 -8.25 -22.48
N THR A 97 30.59 -8.11 -22.18
CA THR A 97 31.43 -6.97 -22.59
C THR A 97 32.41 -7.43 -23.68
N GLU A 98 33.15 -6.48 -24.25
CA GLU A 98 34.21 -6.76 -25.24
C GLU A 98 35.30 -7.70 -24.68
N ASN A 99 35.49 -7.71 -23.36
CA ASN A 99 36.48 -8.55 -22.67
C ASN A 99 35.90 -9.88 -22.15
N GLY A 100 34.63 -10.20 -22.48
CA GLY A 100 33.94 -11.42 -22.07
C GLY A 100 32.81 -11.20 -21.06
N LEU A 101 32.49 -12.23 -20.26
CA LEU A 101 31.41 -12.17 -19.27
C LEU A 101 31.91 -11.51 -17.97
N GLU A 102 31.41 -10.31 -17.68
CA GLU A 102 31.73 -9.56 -16.45
C GLU A 102 30.52 -9.51 -15.50
N THR A 103 30.73 -9.86 -14.23
CA THR A 103 29.71 -9.71 -13.17
C THR A 103 29.97 -8.47 -12.32
N ARG A 104 29.08 -7.49 -12.40
CA ARG A 104 29.12 -6.27 -11.57
C ARG A 104 28.26 -6.44 -10.32
N LYS A 105 28.77 -5.98 -9.17
CA LYS A 105 28.06 -5.99 -7.88
C LYS A 105 27.79 -4.56 -7.43
N TYR A 106 26.57 -4.28 -7.00
CA TYR A 106 26.22 -2.97 -6.42
C TYR A 106 25.08 -3.11 -5.42
N THR A 107 24.98 -2.16 -4.49
CA THR A 107 23.91 -2.12 -3.49
C THR A 107 22.81 -1.17 -3.94
N GLY A 108 21.70 -1.74 -4.42
CA GLY A 108 20.53 -1.00 -4.85
C GLY A 108 19.52 -0.75 -3.72
N VAL A 109 18.49 0.04 -4.02
CA VAL A 109 17.29 0.15 -3.18
C VAL A 109 16.19 -0.72 -3.78
N ALA A 110 15.57 -1.56 -2.96
CA ALA A 110 14.43 -2.38 -3.32
C ALA A 110 13.24 -2.08 -2.41
N ARG A 111 12.07 -2.59 -2.79
CA ARG A 111 10.79 -2.39 -2.10
C ARG A 111 10.15 -3.74 -1.82
N ALA A 112 9.56 -3.92 -0.64
CA ALA A 112 8.88 -5.16 -0.28
C ALA A 112 7.65 -5.39 -1.17
N HIS A 113 7.56 -6.53 -1.85
CA HIS A 113 6.40 -6.92 -2.64
C HIS A 113 5.35 -7.57 -1.74
N ILE A 114 4.08 -7.16 -1.85
CA ILE A 114 2.98 -7.67 -1.03
C ILE A 114 2.04 -8.49 -1.93
N TRP A 115 2.07 -9.81 -1.77
CA TRP A 115 1.40 -10.75 -2.66
C TRP A 115 -0.13 -10.73 -2.53
N SER A 116 -0.64 -10.82 -1.30
CA SER A 116 -2.09 -10.82 -1.05
C SER A 116 -2.67 -9.42 -1.15
N GLN A 117 -3.82 -9.30 -1.80
CA GLN A 117 -4.54 -8.02 -1.90
C GLN A 117 -5.12 -7.59 -0.56
N LEU A 118 -5.63 -8.52 0.25
CA LEU A 118 -6.05 -8.23 1.61
C LEU A 118 -4.90 -7.67 2.45
N ALA A 119 -3.69 -8.26 2.33
CA ALA A 119 -2.50 -7.74 3.01
C ALA A 119 -2.11 -6.33 2.54
N ARG A 120 -2.31 -6.00 1.25
CA ARG A 120 -2.10 -4.64 0.74
C ARG A 120 -3.12 -3.65 1.26
N LEU A 121 -4.39 -4.05 1.38
CA LEU A 121 -5.45 -3.22 1.97
C LEU A 121 -5.15 -2.93 3.44
N GLN A 122 -4.73 -3.94 4.20
CA GLN A 122 -4.29 -3.79 5.58
C GLN A 122 -3.08 -2.87 5.69
N TYR A 123 -2.05 -3.07 4.85
CA TYR A 123 -0.85 -2.22 4.82
C TYR A 123 -1.20 -0.75 4.52
N MET A 124 -2.14 -0.52 3.60
CA MET A 124 -2.64 0.82 3.28
C MET A 124 -3.33 1.47 4.48
N LEU A 125 -4.18 0.72 5.21
CA LEU A 125 -4.84 1.19 6.42
C LEU A 125 -3.82 1.55 7.51
N GLU A 126 -2.88 0.66 7.80
CA GLU A 126 -1.82 0.89 8.79
C GLU A 126 -0.98 2.13 8.45
N TYR A 127 -0.63 2.30 7.18
CA TYR A 127 0.06 3.50 6.71
C TYR A 127 -0.77 4.76 6.97
N TYR A 128 -2.07 4.74 6.68
CA TYR A 128 -2.95 5.87 6.93
C TYR A 128 -3.04 6.20 8.43
N LEU A 129 -3.30 5.20 9.27
CA LEU A 129 -3.40 5.37 10.72
C LEU A 129 -2.12 5.98 11.30
N LYS A 130 -0.95 5.43 10.93
CA LYS A 130 0.35 5.90 11.41
C LYS A 130 0.65 7.35 11.05
N ASN A 131 0.24 7.83 9.88
CA ASN A 131 0.70 9.11 9.34
C ASN A 131 -0.35 10.23 9.40
N TYR A 132 -1.64 9.89 9.46
CA TYR A 132 -2.74 10.86 9.30
C TYR A 132 -3.79 10.79 10.41
N LYS A 133 -3.82 9.71 11.20
CA LYS A 133 -4.70 9.56 12.37
C LYS A 133 -3.86 9.50 13.64
N ILE A 134 -3.31 10.65 14.01
CA ILE A 134 -2.70 10.94 15.33
C ILE A 134 -3.74 11.89 15.98
N ASP A 135 -4.55 11.59 17.00
CA ASP A 135 -4.52 10.61 18.09
C ASP A 135 -5.94 10.08 18.42
N SER A 136 -6.03 8.89 19.02
CA SER A 136 -7.12 8.54 19.94
C SER A 136 -6.60 7.79 21.16
N CYS A 137 -5.94 8.52 22.07
CA CYS A 137 -5.89 8.25 23.52
C CYS A 137 -5.06 6.99 23.95
N ALA A 138 -4.34 6.93 25.06
CA ALA A 138 -4.91 7.03 26.41
C ALA A 138 -6.26 6.28 26.61
N TYR A 139 -6.66 5.35 25.71
CA TYR A 139 -7.84 4.52 25.89
C TYR A 139 -7.76 3.17 25.16
N SER A 140 -6.78 2.36 25.54
CA SER A 140 -7.08 0.98 25.94
C SER A 140 -6.31 0.79 27.23
N GLY A 141 -6.99 0.50 28.33
CA GLY A 141 -6.36 0.31 29.66
C GLY A 141 -5.49 -0.94 29.73
N LEU A 142 -4.72 -1.25 28.70
CA LEU A 142 -3.77 -2.35 28.63
C LEU A 142 -2.36 -1.77 28.54
N PRO A 143 -1.48 -2.07 29.51
CA PRO A 143 -0.13 -1.56 29.52
C PRO A 143 0.64 -2.02 28.27
N SER A 144 1.38 -1.06 27.71
CA SER A 144 2.45 -1.29 26.74
C SER A 144 3.35 -2.45 27.17
N THR A 145 3.49 -3.46 26.32
CA THR A 145 4.41 -4.60 26.53
C THR A 145 5.87 -4.21 26.27
N ASN A 146 6.30 -3.05 26.78
CA ASN A 146 7.72 -2.71 26.96
C ASN A 146 8.35 -3.48 28.15
N SER A 147 7.87 -4.69 28.45
CA SER A 147 8.34 -5.55 29.55
C SER A 147 8.86 -6.91 29.07
N TYR A 148 9.41 -6.98 27.86
CA TYR A 148 10.21 -8.12 27.41
C TYR A 148 11.49 -7.68 26.71
N THR A 149 12.37 -7.01 27.44
CA THR A 149 13.83 -7.08 27.26
C THR A 149 14.47 -6.53 28.53
N ASN A 150 14.95 -7.45 29.38
CA ASN A 150 16.06 -7.17 30.30
C ASN A 150 17.34 -6.97 29.48
#